data_AF-A0A8B7CF67-F1
#
_entry.id   AF-A0A8B7CF67-F1
#
_cell.length_a   1.000
_cell.length_b   1.000
_cell.length_c   1.000
_cell.angle_alpha   90.00
_cell.angle_beta   90.00
_cell.angle_gamma   90.00
#
_symmetry.space_group_name_H-M   'P 1'
#
loop_
_entity.id
_entity.type
_entity.pdbx_description
1 polymer ?
#
loop_
_entity_poly.entity_id
_entity_poly.type
_entity_poly.pdbx_seq_one_letter_code
_entity_poly.pdbx_strand_id
1 'polypeptide(L)'
;MRSGLSCRCSPFSSNARLSLRRSSTAPHHPILSLVPTSPSFPQLLQAHAQLVVRGLTASRAAMAHLLAHCALCTSAPPHYFHAIYARIDRPNVFAANNLLRCLARSAAPSDSLLFYSRSRRAGVLTNNYTFPFLLQACSRTPVVAEGAQVHAHVVKLGFDGDLYVRNALIHFYSSCCEMDESERVFNEFPERRDVVSWNAMLAGYARTGRIDVAEELFEGMPERDAISWSTMIMGYVQGGILEKGLKLFREMVDKGEMVNEAALVTVLSASAQLGLLENGQFIHSNIKARNFPITLAVGTALVDMYAKCGSIKLSKQVFDGMPQRDVFAWNAMVCGLATHGMGKEALELFQRFLNEGLRPTSVTFVGVLNACSRAGLVAEGRQYFKSMIEDYGIEPEMEHYGCIVDLLGRAGLVSEALELIEGMSVSPDPVLWGTLLGACKIHGLLDLGITIGNKLVELDPSHDGHYVLLAGIYAKARKWEDVIRVRRLMSNRGTNKVAGWSLIEAHGSVHKFVAGDREHKDSSEVYMTLEMIGRRLGEAGYMPDVSSVLHDIGDEEKVHAITEHSERLAIAFGMMVVDADLPIRIVKNLRVCGDCHEFSKMVTKVFGREIVMRDGSRFHHFKEGNCSCLDYW
;
A
#
# COMPACT_ATOMS: atom_id res chain seq x y z
N MET A 1 42.95 30.76 -33.14
CA MET A 1 43.81 29.61 -32.77
C MET A 1 43.22 28.99 -31.53
N ARG A 2 42.59 27.81 -31.68
CA ARG A 2 42.94 26.52 -31.00
C ARG A 2 42.93 26.62 -29.47
N SER A 3 42.22 25.83 -28.68
CA SER A 3 41.45 24.57 -28.82
C SER A 3 40.94 24.29 -27.39
N GLY A 4 39.67 24.02 -27.11
CA GLY A 4 39.03 22.72 -27.34
C GLY A 4 39.38 21.73 -26.21
N LEU A 5 38.43 21.49 -25.29
CA LEU A 5 38.11 20.16 -24.73
C LEU A 5 36.89 20.25 -23.80
N SER A 6 35.77 19.78 -24.34
CA SER A 6 34.57 19.35 -23.63
C SER A 6 34.87 18.15 -22.73
N CYS A 7 34.36 18.15 -21.49
CA CYS A 7 34.19 16.91 -20.73
C CYS A 7 32.72 16.79 -20.30
N ARG A 8 32.07 15.77 -20.86
CA ARG A 8 30.69 15.34 -20.62
C ARG A 8 30.56 14.86 -19.16
N CYS A 9 29.62 15.41 -18.41
CA CYS A 9 29.14 14.80 -17.16
C CYS A 9 28.05 13.79 -17.50
N SER A 10 28.37 12.50 -17.34
CA SER A 10 27.41 11.39 -17.37
C SER A 10 26.74 11.19 -16.00
N PRO A 11 25.48 10.70 -15.95
CA PRO A 11 24.66 10.67 -14.75
C PRO A 11 25.06 9.51 -13.83
N PHE A 12 25.36 9.80 -12.55
CA PHE A 12 25.62 8.77 -11.54
C PHE A 12 24.31 8.35 -10.85
N SER A 13 24.00 7.07 -10.98
CA SER A 13 22.86 6.36 -10.39
C SER A 13 22.88 6.38 -8.85
N SER A 14 21.81 6.86 -8.24
CA SER A 14 21.60 6.88 -6.78
C SER A 14 20.97 5.57 -6.29
N ASN A 15 21.81 4.59 -5.99
CA ASN A 15 21.51 3.62 -4.94
C ASN A 15 22.06 4.21 -3.64
N ALA A 16 21.22 4.52 -2.65
CA ALA A 16 21.65 4.96 -1.32
C ALA A 16 22.29 3.79 -0.54
N ARG A 17 23.44 3.32 -1.03
CA ARG A 17 24.46 2.66 -0.24
C ARG A 17 25.36 3.78 0.24
N LEU A 18 25.58 3.87 1.55
CA LEU A 18 26.66 4.65 2.16
C LEU A 18 27.97 4.44 1.37
N SER A 19 28.23 5.30 0.39
CA SER A 19 29.45 5.28 -0.40
C SER A 19 30.51 6.01 0.43
N LEU A 20 31.21 5.24 1.25
CA LEU A 20 32.50 5.64 1.80
C LEU A 20 33.43 5.96 0.62
N ARG A 21 33.63 7.24 0.34
CA ARG A 21 34.78 7.68 -0.45
C ARG A 21 36.04 7.19 0.27
N ARG A 22 36.90 6.53 -0.49
CA ARG A 22 38.19 5.98 -0.07
C ARG A 22 39.03 7.06 0.63
N SER A 23 39.32 6.87 1.92
CA SER A 23 40.48 7.45 2.60
C SER A 23 41.21 6.29 3.31
N SER A 24 42.21 5.70 2.64
CA SER A 24 43.66 5.79 2.93
C SER A 24 44.04 5.17 4.29
N THR A 25 44.93 4.17 4.46
CA THR A 25 46.06 3.64 3.67
C THR A 25 46.45 2.23 4.19
N ALA A 26 46.41 1.19 3.33
CA ALA A 26 47.13 -0.11 3.40
C ALA A 26 46.56 -1.06 2.30
N PRO A 27 47.33 -1.99 1.71
CA PRO A 27 46.96 -2.63 0.46
C PRO A 27 45.73 -3.52 0.62
N HIS A 28 44.72 -3.30 -0.24
CA HIS A 28 43.59 -4.22 -0.40
C HIS A 28 44.14 -5.64 -0.57
N HIS A 29 43.72 -6.55 0.31
CA HIS A 29 44.17 -7.93 0.23
C HIS A 29 43.61 -8.55 -1.07
N PRO A 30 44.44 -9.17 -1.95
CA PRO A 30 44.01 -9.63 -3.27
C PRO A 30 42.76 -10.53 -3.24
N ILE A 31 42.66 -11.39 -2.21
CA ILE A 31 41.52 -12.29 -2.00
C ILE A 31 40.22 -11.53 -1.69
N LEU A 32 40.30 -10.50 -0.85
CA LEU A 32 39.12 -9.73 -0.45
C LEU A 32 38.67 -8.75 -1.53
N SER A 33 39.57 -8.39 -2.45
CA SER A 33 39.22 -7.57 -3.63
C SER A 33 38.32 -8.31 -4.64
N LEU A 34 38.27 -9.64 -4.57
CA LEU A 34 37.42 -10.48 -5.41
C LEU A 34 36.02 -10.71 -4.81
N VAL A 35 35.81 -10.26 -3.56
CA VAL A 35 34.50 -10.38 -2.90
C VAL A 35 33.56 -9.32 -3.46
N PRO A 36 32.34 -9.68 -3.90
CA PRO A 36 31.36 -8.72 -4.40
C PRO A 36 31.05 -7.59 -3.40
N THR A 37 30.56 -6.46 -3.88
CA THR A 37 30.15 -5.32 -3.03
C THR A 37 28.98 -5.64 -2.09
N SER A 38 28.21 -6.68 -2.39
CA SER A 38 27.19 -7.28 -1.51
C SER A 38 27.38 -8.79 -1.52
N PRO A 39 28.23 -9.33 -0.64
CA PRO A 39 28.53 -10.75 -0.65
C PRO A 39 27.43 -11.56 0.02
N SER A 40 27.15 -12.75 -0.51
CA SER A 40 26.35 -13.75 0.18
C SER A 40 27.18 -14.42 1.30
N PHE A 41 26.50 -14.99 2.30
CA PHE A 41 27.21 -15.67 3.38
C PHE A 41 28.12 -16.81 2.90
N PRO A 42 27.74 -17.66 1.92
CA PRO A 42 28.66 -18.64 1.33
C PRO A 42 29.91 -18.03 0.69
N GLN A 43 29.79 -16.88 0.01
CA GLN A 43 30.93 -16.18 -0.58
C GLN A 43 31.89 -15.65 0.49
N LEU A 44 31.36 -15.17 1.63
CA LEU A 44 32.17 -14.78 2.78
C LEU A 44 32.90 -15.97 3.42
N LEU A 45 32.22 -17.11 3.57
CA LEU A 45 32.84 -18.33 4.08
C LEU A 45 33.97 -18.80 3.16
N GLN A 46 33.77 -18.73 1.84
CA GLN A 46 34.81 -19.05 0.86
C GLN A 46 36.02 -18.12 0.98
N ALA A 47 35.79 -16.81 1.10
CA ALA A 47 36.86 -15.84 1.28
C ALA A 47 37.63 -16.07 2.60
N HIS A 48 36.92 -16.36 3.70
CA HIS A 48 37.52 -16.68 4.99
C HIS A 48 38.34 -17.98 4.91
N ALA A 49 37.82 -19.04 4.26
CA ALA A 49 38.54 -20.29 4.06
C ALA A 49 39.85 -20.08 3.28
N GLN A 50 39.84 -19.23 2.25
CA GLN A 50 41.06 -18.90 1.50
C GLN A 50 42.10 -18.14 2.34
N LEU A 51 41.65 -17.28 3.27
CA LEU A 51 42.55 -16.63 4.24
C LEU A 51 43.15 -17.65 5.22
N VAL A 52 42.38 -18.63 5.67
CA VAL A 52 42.86 -19.72 6.54
C VAL A 52 43.92 -20.56 5.83
N VAL A 53 43.62 -21.08 4.64
CA VAL A 53 44.51 -21.96 3.87
C VAL A 53 45.86 -21.30 3.57
N ARG A 54 45.87 -19.98 3.37
CA ARG A 54 47.08 -19.21 3.07
C ARG A 54 47.80 -18.68 4.32
N GLY A 55 47.35 -19.03 5.52
CA GLY A 55 47.98 -18.60 6.78
C GLY A 55 47.79 -17.11 7.12
N LEU A 56 46.80 -16.45 6.51
CA LEU A 56 46.59 -15.01 6.60
C LEU A 56 45.65 -14.61 7.73
N THR A 57 45.15 -15.57 8.51
CA THR A 57 44.29 -15.32 9.69
C THR A 57 45.02 -14.63 10.83
N ALA A 58 46.35 -14.69 10.87
CA ALA A 58 47.16 -13.92 11.82
C ALA A 58 47.27 -12.42 11.42
N SER A 59 46.92 -12.07 10.19
CA SER A 59 46.94 -10.68 9.74
C SER A 59 45.75 -9.91 10.28
N ARG A 60 46.01 -8.99 11.21
CA ARG A 60 45.04 -8.06 11.79
C ARG A 60 44.27 -7.30 10.71
N ALA A 61 44.97 -6.82 9.68
CA ALA A 61 44.37 -6.09 8.57
C ALA A 61 43.44 -6.97 7.72
N ALA A 62 43.83 -8.21 7.41
CA ALA A 62 43.01 -9.11 6.62
C ALA A 62 41.70 -9.48 7.35
N MET A 63 41.80 -9.78 8.65
CA MET A 63 40.63 -10.13 9.48
C MET A 63 39.70 -8.93 9.71
N ALA A 64 40.23 -7.71 9.88
CA ALA A 64 39.40 -6.51 9.99
C ALA A 64 38.68 -6.16 8.68
N HIS A 65 39.31 -6.37 7.52
CA HIS A 65 38.64 -6.20 6.22
C HIS A 65 37.60 -7.30 5.94
N LEU A 66 37.85 -8.54 6.38
CA LEU A 66 36.83 -9.59 6.33
C LEU A 66 35.59 -9.17 7.13
N LEU A 67 35.75 -8.59 8.33
CA LEU A 67 34.63 -8.01 9.09
C LEU A 67 33.91 -6.88 8.34
N ALA A 68 34.62 -6.03 7.60
CA ALA A 68 34.01 -4.99 6.79
C ALA A 68 33.12 -5.57 5.67
N HIS A 69 33.53 -6.66 5.02
CA HIS A 69 32.71 -7.39 4.06
C HIS A 69 31.54 -8.13 4.74
N CYS A 70 31.74 -8.68 5.93
CA CYS A 70 30.69 -9.24 6.75
C CYS A 70 29.60 -8.21 7.08
N ALA A 71 29.98 -6.97 7.37
CA ALA A 71 29.04 -5.89 7.67
C ALA A 71 28.13 -5.50 6.47
N LEU A 72 28.46 -5.95 5.26
CA LEU A 72 27.67 -5.77 4.04
C LEU A 72 26.74 -6.97 3.76
N CYS A 73 26.87 -8.06 4.52
CA CYS A 73 26.07 -9.28 4.39
C CYS A 73 25.02 -9.36 5.50
N THR A 74 23.74 -9.31 5.14
CA THR A 74 22.63 -9.38 6.09
C THR A 74 22.30 -10.79 6.57
N SER A 75 22.76 -11.83 5.87
CA SER A 75 22.43 -13.23 6.16
C SER A 75 23.44 -13.95 7.05
N ALA A 76 24.53 -13.29 7.45
CA ALA A 76 25.59 -13.90 8.23
C ALA A 76 25.25 -13.86 9.73
N PRO A 77 25.46 -14.95 10.49
CA PRO A 77 25.00 -15.03 11.86
C PRO A 77 25.92 -14.28 12.84
N PRO A 78 25.41 -13.71 13.95
CA PRO A 78 26.19 -12.86 14.85
C PRO A 78 27.42 -13.53 15.46
N HIS A 79 27.30 -14.82 15.82
CA HIS A 79 28.38 -15.59 16.42
C HIS A 79 29.61 -15.70 15.50
N TYR A 80 29.41 -15.68 14.18
CA TYR A 80 30.49 -15.74 13.21
C TYR A 80 31.37 -14.48 13.26
N PHE A 81 30.75 -13.30 13.38
CA PHE A 81 31.48 -12.03 13.49
C PHE A 81 32.26 -11.93 14.79
N HIS A 82 31.65 -12.37 15.90
CA HIS A 82 32.34 -12.44 17.20
C HIS A 82 33.55 -13.38 17.15
N ALA A 83 33.44 -14.54 16.49
CA ALA A 83 34.54 -15.48 16.35
C ALA A 83 35.70 -14.90 15.52
N ILE A 84 35.40 -14.17 14.44
CA ILE A 84 36.41 -13.47 13.64
C ILE A 84 37.13 -12.42 14.49
N TYR A 85 36.38 -11.57 15.19
CA TYR A 85 36.94 -10.50 16.00
C TYR A 85 37.81 -11.01 17.16
N ALA A 86 37.37 -12.07 17.84
CA ALA A 86 38.10 -12.68 18.95
C ALA A 86 39.47 -13.26 18.55
N ARG A 87 39.68 -13.57 17.26
CA ARG A 87 40.96 -14.04 16.73
C ARG A 87 41.93 -12.93 16.33
N ILE A 88 41.49 -11.66 16.35
CA ILE A 88 42.35 -10.52 16.05
C ILE A 88 43.19 -10.21 17.28
N ASP A 89 44.49 -10.46 17.22
CA ASP A 89 45.42 -10.03 18.27
C ASP A 89 45.43 -8.48 18.34
N ARG A 90 45.18 -7.92 19.52
CA ARG A 90 45.05 -6.46 19.79
C ARG A 90 44.20 -5.73 18.73
N PRO A 91 42.86 -5.87 18.77
CA PRO A 91 41.98 -5.28 17.78
C PRO A 91 42.01 -3.75 17.82
N ASN A 92 41.97 -3.12 16.65
CA ASN A 92 41.97 -1.67 16.50
C ASN A 92 40.53 -1.11 16.37
N VAL A 93 40.40 0.22 16.41
CA VAL A 93 39.11 0.92 16.30
C VAL A 93 38.36 0.56 15.01
N PHE A 94 39.09 0.32 13.91
CA PHE A 94 38.49 -0.10 12.64
C PHE A 94 37.82 -1.48 12.72
N ALA A 95 38.49 -2.47 13.32
CA ALA A 95 37.90 -3.79 13.55
C ALA A 95 36.68 -3.71 14.49
N ALA A 96 36.79 -2.88 15.54
CA ALA A 96 35.71 -2.70 16.52
C ALA A 96 34.48 -2.04 15.90
N ASN A 97 34.66 -0.99 15.10
CA ASN A 97 33.57 -0.31 14.39
C ASN A 97 32.90 -1.22 13.35
N ASN A 98 33.64 -2.07 12.64
CA ASN A 98 33.04 -3.04 11.71
C ASN A 98 32.25 -4.13 12.44
N LEU A 99 32.73 -4.62 13.59
CA LEU A 99 31.94 -5.54 14.42
C LEU A 99 30.66 -4.85 14.93
N LEU A 100 30.75 -3.62 15.44
CA LEU A 100 29.58 -2.83 15.83
C LEU A 100 28.58 -2.67 14.70
N ARG A 101 29.05 -2.39 13.48
CA ARG A 101 28.19 -2.31 12.29
C ARG A 101 27.49 -3.64 11.98
N CYS A 102 28.16 -4.77 12.16
CA CYS A 102 27.55 -6.09 12.01
C CYS A 102 26.46 -6.32 13.07
N LEU A 103 26.77 -6.02 14.34
CA LEU A 103 25.85 -6.23 15.46
C LEU A 103 24.62 -5.32 15.39
N ALA A 104 24.80 -4.05 14.99
CA ALA A 104 23.70 -3.10 14.84
C ALA A 104 22.68 -3.53 13.77
N ARG A 105 23.12 -4.29 12.77
CA ARG A 105 22.29 -4.85 11.70
C ARG A 105 21.79 -6.27 12.01
N SER A 106 22.23 -6.87 13.11
CA SER A 106 21.86 -8.23 13.49
C SER A 106 20.42 -8.33 14.04
N ALA A 107 20.01 -9.54 14.40
CA ALA A 107 18.75 -9.83 15.09
C ALA A 107 18.75 -9.37 16.56
N ALA A 108 19.92 -9.12 17.16
CA ALA A 108 20.07 -8.64 18.54
C ALA A 108 20.89 -7.33 18.58
N PRO A 109 20.28 -6.18 18.24
CA PRO A 109 21.01 -4.91 18.19
C PRO A 109 21.64 -4.50 19.53
N SER A 110 21.06 -4.90 20.66
CA SER A 110 21.55 -4.63 22.02
C SER A 110 22.96 -5.18 22.28
N ASP A 111 23.38 -6.24 21.58
CA ASP A 111 24.75 -6.77 21.67
C ASP A 111 25.80 -5.73 21.26
N SER A 112 25.42 -4.75 20.43
CA SER A 112 26.30 -3.63 20.04
C SER A 112 26.71 -2.79 21.24
N LEU A 113 25.78 -2.49 22.16
CA LEU A 113 26.04 -1.69 23.35
C LEU A 113 26.86 -2.48 24.38
N LEU A 114 26.56 -3.77 24.54
CA LEU A 114 27.33 -4.65 25.40
C LEU A 114 28.78 -4.78 24.91
N PHE A 115 28.96 -4.99 23.60
CA PHE A 115 30.27 -5.03 22.98
C PHE A 115 31.01 -3.70 23.16
N TYR A 116 30.35 -2.56 22.94
CA TYR A 116 30.93 -1.24 23.13
C TYR A 116 31.46 -1.03 24.56
N SER A 117 30.65 -1.37 25.56
CA SER A 117 31.03 -1.29 26.98
C SER A 117 32.28 -2.14 27.28
N ARG A 118 32.33 -3.38 26.77
CA ARG A 118 33.51 -4.26 26.91
C ARG A 118 34.73 -3.72 26.18
N SER A 119 34.57 -3.25 24.94
CA SER A 119 35.65 -2.71 24.11
C SER A 119 36.30 -1.48 24.75
N ARG A 120 35.50 -0.62 25.40
CA ARG A 120 35.99 0.53 26.16
C ARG A 120 36.78 0.12 27.40
N ARG A 121 36.30 -0.86 28.17
CA ARG A 121 37.03 -1.39 29.34
C ARG A 121 38.36 -2.04 28.94
N ALA A 122 38.45 -2.57 27.72
CA ALA A 122 39.67 -3.09 27.14
C ALA A 122 40.60 -2.01 26.55
N GLY A 123 40.25 -0.73 26.64
CA GLY A 123 41.09 0.39 26.20
C GLY A 123 41.04 0.70 24.70
N VAL A 124 40.08 0.16 23.94
CA VAL A 124 39.90 0.50 22.53
C VAL A 124 39.34 1.92 22.42
N LEU A 125 40.03 2.80 21.68
CA LEU A 125 39.63 4.18 21.47
C LEU A 125 38.29 4.29 20.73
N THR A 126 37.51 5.31 21.07
CA THR A 126 36.23 5.62 20.45
C THR A 126 36.36 6.85 19.55
N ASN A 127 35.73 6.84 18.39
CA ASN A 127 35.75 7.97 17.45
C ASN A 127 34.35 8.29 16.92
N ASN A 128 34.25 9.34 16.11
CA ASN A 128 33.03 9.77 15.44
C ASN A 128 32.35 8.67 14.60
N TYR A 129 33.11 7.71 14.05
CA TYR A 129 32.55 6.57 13.32
C TYR A 129 31.94 5.47 14.22
N THR A 130 32.21 5.49 15.53
CA THR A 130 31.67 4.49 16.47
C THR A 130 30.19 4.74 16.77
N PHE A 131 29.80 6.00 17.02
CA PHE A 131 28.47 6.36 17.52
C PHE A 131 27.32 6.12 16.54
N PRO A 132 27.46 6.36 15.22
CA PRO A 132 26.37 6.09 14.28
C PRO A 132 25.89 4.64 14.32
N PHE A 133 26.79 3.67 14.52
CA PHE A 133 26.39 2.26 14.63
C PHE A 133 25.70 1.94 15.96
N LEU A 134 26.12 2.58 17.06
CA LEU A 134 25.44 2.42 18.35
C LEU A 134 24.04 3.01 18.32
N LEU A 135 23.90 4.23 17.78
CA LEU A 135 22.61 4.90 17.63
C LEU A 135 21.70 4.18 16.64
N GLN A 136 22.27 3.61 15.57
CA GLN A 136 21.51 2.71 14.69
C GLN A 136 20.99 1.49 15.45
N ALA A 137 21.80 0.87 16.31
CA ALA A 137 21.34 -0.23 17.14
C ALA A 137 20.21 0.21 18.09
N CYS A 138 20.38 1.35 18.77
CA CYS A 138 19.37 1.93 19.66
C CYS A 138 18.06 2.29 18.93
N SER A 139 18.12 2.75 17.68
CA SER A 139 16.93 3.07 16.87
C SER A 139 16.06 1.85 16.54
N ARG A 140 16.63 0.64 16.69
CA ARG A 140 15.94 -0.64 16.48
C ARG A 140 15.50 -1.29 17.79
N THR A 141 15.70 -0.62 18.92
CA THR A 141 15.25 -1.06 20.25
C THR A 141 14.21 -0.08 20.78
N PRO A 142 13.20 -0.55 21.53
CA PRO A 142 12.18 0.32 22.10
C PRO A 142 12.69 1.18 23.28
N VAL A 143 13.96 1.03 23.69
CA VAL A 143 14.52 1.66 24.89
C VAL A 143 15.30 2.92 24.54
N VAL A 144 14.70 4.09 24.76
CA VAL A 144 15.34 5.40 24.52
C VAL A 144 16.52 5.64 25.46
N ALA A 145 16.44 5.14 26.69
CA ALA A 145 17.42 5.42 27.74
C ALA A 145 18.86 5.04 27.35
N GLU A 146 19.04 3.93 26.65
CA GLU A 146 20.37 3.48 26.21
C GLU A 146 20.94 4.40 25.13
N GLY A 147 20.12 4.83 24.17
CA GLY A 147 20.55 5.79 23.16
C GLY A 147 20.82 7.18 23.75
N ALA A 148 20.07 7.61 24.76
CA ALA A 148 20.35 8.83 25.51
C ALA A 148 21.69 8.75 26.27
N GLN A 149 22.07 7.59 26.82
CA GLN A 149 23.39 7.39 27.41
C GLN A 149 24.51 7.47 26.35
N VAL A 150 24.28 6.91 25.16
CA VAL A 150 25.19 7.04 24.02
C VAL A 150 25.34 8.52 23.62
N HIS A 151 24.24 9.27 23.54
CA HIS A 151 24.23 10.71 23.26
C HIS A 151 25.01 11.50 24.33
N ALA A 152 24.77 11.25 25.62
CA ALA A 152 25.55 11.88 26.68
C ALA A 152 27.05 11.59 26.56
N HIS A 153 27.43 10.42 26.03
CA HIS A 153 28.82 10.08 25.80
C HIS A 153 29.41 10.75 24.56
N VAL A 154 28.61 10.97 23.51
CA VAL A 154 28.97 11.80 22.35
C VAL A 154 29.39 13.19 22.80
N VAL A 155 28.55 13.85 23.63
CA VAL A 155 28.81 15.19 24.17
C VAL A 155 30.06 15.19 25.05
N LYS A 156 30.19 14.24 25.99
CA LYS A 156 31.35 14.15 26.89
C LYS A 156 32.69 13.98 26.17
N LEU A 157 32.68 13.38 24.98
CA LEU A 157 33.88 13.16 24.16
C LEU A 157 34.06 14.22 23.07
N GLY A 158 33.18 15.22 22.98
CA GLY A 158 33.27 16.33 22.02
C GLY A 158 32.96 15.94 20.57
N PHE A 159 32.12 14.92 20.37
CA PHE A 159 31.70 14.47 19.02
C PHE A 159 30.32 14.99 18.61
N ASP A 160 29.66 15.78 19.45
CA ASP A 160 28.33 16.37 19.24
C ASP A 160 28.28 17.33 18.04
N GLY A 161 29.39 17.97 17.69
CA GLY A 161 29.50 18.80 16.50
C GLY A 161 29.76 18.06 15.18
N ASP A 162 29.98 16.74 15.20
CA ASP A 162 30.25 15.93 13.99
C ASP A 162 28.95 15.64 13.23
N LEU A 163 28.94 15.94 11.93
CA LEU A 163 27.75 15.83 11.08
C LEU A 163 27.17 14.40 11.03
N TYR A 164 28.02 13.39 10.95
CA TYR A 164 27.56 11.99 10.88
C TYR A 164 26.96 11.52 12.20
N VAL A 165 27.55 11.94 13.33
CA VAL A 165 27.02 11.64 14.66
C VAL A 165 25.69 12.34 14.88
N ARG A 166 25.57 13.63 14.50
CA ARG A 166 24.32 14.39 14.59
C ARG A 166 23.20 13.79 13.75
N ASN A 167 23.47 13.45 12.49
CA ASN A 167 22.48 12.79 11.62
C ASN A 167 22.01 11.46 12.21
N ALA A 168 22.92 10.70 12.85
CA ALA A 168 22.55 9.48 13.56
C ALA A 168 21.72 9.73 14.83
N LEU A 169 21.98 10.82 15.56
CA LEU A 169 21.19 11.23 16.74
C LEU A 169 19.77 11.65 16.35
N ILE A 170 19.63 12.49 15.32
CA ILE A 170 18.33 12.90 14.76
C ILE A 170 17.54 11.67 14.33
N HIS A 171 18.17 10.76 13.56
CA HIS A 171 17.53 9.51 13.15
C HIS A 171 17.13 8.65 14.35
N PHE A 172 17.98 8.54 15.38
CA PHE A 172 17.68 7.77 16.59
C PHE A 172 16.45 8.31 17.31
N TYR A 173 16.44 9.59 17.68
CA TYR A 173 15.33 10.19 18.41
C TYR A 173 14.02 10.15 17.61
N SER A 174 14.07 10.47 16.31
CA SER A 174 12.91 10.37 15.42
C SER A 174 12.39 8.94 15.23
N SER A 175 13.26 7.93 15.24
CA SER A 175 12.86 6.51 15.16
C SER A 175 12.22 6.02 16.46
N CYS A 176 12.58 6.61 17.58
CA CYS A 176 12.00 6.34 18.89
C CYS A 176 10.76 7.22 19.20
N CYS A 177 10.25 7.98 18.22
CA CYS A 177 9.14 8.92 18.38
C CYS A 177 9.39 10.08 19.36
N GLU A 178 10.65 10.35 19.73
CA GLU A 178 11.06 11.45 20.61
C GLU A 178 11.41 12.69 19.78
N MET A 179 10.38 13.28 19.17
CA MET A 179 10.59 14.33 18.19
C MET A 179 11.11 15.64 18.80
N ASP A 180 10.77 15.96 20.04
CA ASP A 180 11.27 17.17 20.72
C ASP A 180 12.79 17.12 20.91
N GLU A 181 13.33 15.95 21.27
CA GLU A 181 14.78 15.74 21.36
C GLU A 181 15.44 15.73 19.98
N SER A 182 14.77 15.16 18.97
CA SER A 182 15.22 15.22 17.57
C SER A 182 15.35 16.67 17.08
N GLU A 183 14.37 17.52 17.39
CA GLU A 183 14.39 18.94 17.07
C GLU A 183 15.49 19.69 17.81
N ARG A 184 15.73 19.39 19.09
CA ARG A 184 16.84 19.99 19.85
C ARG A 184 18.18 19.74 19.16
N VAL A 185 18.47 18.49 18.80
CA VAL A 185 19.72 18.12 18.10
C VAL A 185 19.80 18.79 16.71
N PHE A 186 18.67 18.88 16.01
CA PHE A 186 18.59 19.56 14.72
C PHE A 186 18.84 21.08 14.84
N ASN A 187 18.39 21.71 15.93
CA ASN A 187 18.46 23.15 16.20
C ASN A 187 19.77 23.65 16.81
N GLU A 188 20.57 22.78 17.41
CA GLU A 188 21.80 23.16 18.11
C GLU A 188 22.89 23.79 17.21
N PHE A 189 23.10 23.25 15.99
CA PHE A 189 24.07 23.78 15.03
C PHE A 189 23.43 23.96 13.63
N PRO A 190 22.71 25.08 13.39
CA PRO A 190 21.98 25.32 12.14
C PRO A 190 22.86 25.36 10.89
N GLU A 191 24.03 26.01 10.98
CA GLU A 191 24.94 26.18 9.84
C GLU A 191 25.60 24.88 9.37
N ARG A 192 25.51 23.81 10.17
CA ARG A 192 26.10 22.50 9.84
C ARG A 192 25.09 21.49 9.32
N ARG A 193 23.83 21.87 9.09
CA ARG A 193 22.80 20.96 8.56
C ARG A 193 23.10 20.63 7.11
N ASP A 194 22.99 19.36 6.76
CA ASP A 194 22.97 18.90 5.37
C ASP A 194 21.59 18.36 5.00
N VAL A 195 21.39 18.03 3.72
CA VAL A 195 20.14 17.45 3.23
C VAL A 195 19.76 16.18 4.01
N VAL A 196 20.74 15.43 4.53
CA VAL A 196 20.50 14.23 5.36
C VAL A 196 19.90 14.61 6.72
N SER A 197 20.37 15.68 7.37
CA SER A 197 19.76 16.20 8.62
C SER A 197 18.27 16.52 8.41
N TRP A 198 17.94 17.21 7.33
CA TRP A 198 16.56 17.58 6.99
C TRP A 198 15.71 16.36 6.65
N ASN A 199 16.23 15.44 5.84
CA ASN A 199 15.52 14.20 5.48
C ASN A 199 15.23 13.32 6.71
N ALA A 200 16.12 13.29 7.70
CA ALA A 200 15.88 12.57 8.95
C ALA A 200 14.73 13.18 9.76
N MET A 201 14.65 14.51 9.83
CA MET A 201 13.52 15.21 10.46
C MET A 201 12.20 14.96 9.71
N LEU A 202 12.22 15.10 8.38
CA LEU A 202 11.05 14.82 7.53
C LEU A 202 10.52 13.40 7.73
N ALA A 203 11.41 12.41 7.71
CA ALA A 203 11.02 11.02 7.93
C ALA A 203 10.45 10.78 9.34
N GLY A 204 10.97 11.47 10.35
CA GLY A 204 10.43 11.45 11.71
C GLY A 204 9.00 11.97 11.77
N TYR A 205 8.77 13.18 11.24
CA TYR A 205 7.46 13.81 11.22
C TYR A 205 6.43 13.00 10.43
N ALA A 206 6.79 12.55 9.22
CA ALA A 206 5.96 11.69 8.40
C ALA A 206 5.53 10.41 9.13
N ARG A 207 6.46 9.73 9.82
CA ARG A 207 6.19 8.50 10.56
C ARG A 207 5.27 8.72 11.76
N THR A 208 5.40 9.85 12.44
CA THR A 208 4.53 10.21 13.59
C THR A 208 3.15 10.73 13.15
N GLY A 209 2.87 10.80 11.85
CA GLY A 209 1.58 11.29 11.30
C GLY A 209 1.41 12.81 11.36
N ARG A 210 2.42 13.57 11.79
CA ARG A 210 2.42 15.03 11.83
C ARG A 210 2.86 15.59 10.47
N ILE A 211 2.00 15.38 9.46
CA ILE A 211 2.27 15.69 8.06
C ILE A 211 2.30 17.20 7.78
N ASP A 212 1.53 17.97 8.54
CA ASP A 212 1.54 19.44 8.53
C ASP A 212 2.94 20.00 8.83
N VAL A 213 3.58 19.53 9.91
CA VAL A 213 4.94 19.95 10.27
C VAL A 213 5.97 19.44 9.26
N ALA A 214 5.75 18.23 8.71
CA ALA A 214 6.60 17.72 7.63
C ALA A 214 6.52 18.60 6.37
N GLU A 215 5.33 19.11 6.02
CA GLU A 215 5.11 20.01 4.89
C GLU A 215 5.84 21.34 5.11
N GLU A 216 5.73 21.94 6.30
CA GLU A 216 6.46 23.17 6.66
C GLU A 216 7.99 22.98 6.57
N LEU A 217 8.50 21.86 7.11
CA LEU A 217 9.92 21.53 7.02
C LEU A 217 10.36 21.32 5.58
N PHE A 218 9.54 20.63 4.78
CA PHE A 218 9.83 20.36 3.37
C PHE A 218 9.90 21.66 2.58
N GLU A 219 8.98 22.61 2.80
CA GLU A 219 8.99 23.94 2.18
C GLU A 219 10.18 24.79 2.63
N GLY A 220 10.63 24.63 3.88
CA GLY A 220 11.79 25.32 4.45
C GLY A 220 13.16 24.79 4.01
N MET A 221 13.23 23.65 3.28
CA MET A 221 14.51 23.06 2.86
C MET A 221 15.24 23.94 1.83
N PRO A 222 16.52 24.30 2.06
CA PRO A 222 17.32 25.06 1.08
C PRO A 222 17.60 24.28 -0.20
N GLU A 223 17.88 22.98 -0.06
CA GLU A 223 18.11 22.03 -1.14
C GLU A 223 17.29 20.77 -0.86
N ARG A 224 16.70 20.18 -1.91
CA ARG A 224 15.92 18.95 -1.84
C ARG A 224 16.53 17.93 -2.77
N ASP A 225 16.61 16.68 -2.33
CA ASP A 225 17.04 15.57 -3.17
C ASP A 225 15.90 14.57 -3.39
N ALA A 226 16.15 13.55 -4.20
CA ALA A 226 15.20 12.48 -4.46
C ALA A 226 14.63 11.84 -3.17
N ILE A 227 15.41 11.81 -2.09
CA ILE A 227 14.97 11.27 -0.80
C ILE A 227 13.97 12.22 -0.16
N SER A 228 14.24 13.54 -0.12
CA SER A 228 13.31 14.56 0.41
C SER A 228 11.92 14.44 -0.24
N TRP A 229 11.88 14.41 -1.58
CA TRP A 229 10.64 14.27 -2.33
C TRP A 229 9.95 12.93 -2.03
N SER A 230 10.68 11.82 -2.12
CA SER A 230 10.08 10.49 -1.90
C SER A 230 9.54 10.29 -0.48
N THR A 231 10.21 10.85 0.54
CA THR A 231 9.77 10.79 1.94
C THR A 231 8.48 11.58 2.13
N MET A 232 8.38 12.78 1.53
CA MET A 232 7.17 13.61 1.64
C MET A 232 5.99 12.98 0.89
N ILE A 233 6.22 12.45 -0.32
CA ILE A 233 5.21 11.70 -1.09
C ILE A 233 4.71 10.49 -0.28
N MET A 234 5.62 9.72 0.32
CA MET A 234 5.28 8.58 1.18
C MET A 234 4.51 9.02 2.43
N GLY A 235 4.90 10.12 3.06
CA GLY A 235 4.19 10.70 4.20
C GLY A 235 2.74 11.06 3.87
N TYR A 236 2.49 11.73 2.74
CA TYR A 236 1.14 12.02 2.28
C TYR A 236 0.31 10.76 2.03
N VAL A 237 0.88 9.78 1.33
CA VAL A 237 0.17 8.56 0.96
C VAL A 237 -0.14 7.69 2.18
N GLN A 238 0.81 7.55 3.11
CA GLN A 238 0.60 6.83 4.37
C GLN A 238 -0.37 7.57 5.31
N GLY A 239 -0.38 8.90 5.27
CA GLY A 239 -1.37 9.74 5.97
C GLY A 239 -2.75 9.76 5.33
N GLY A 240 -2.98 9.03 4.23
CA GLY A 240 -4.27 8.97 3.53
C GLY A 240 -4.58 10.16 2.61
N ILE A 241 -3.66 11.13 2.47
CA ILE A 241 -3.82 12.31 1.62
C ILE A 241 -3.28 12.03 0.22
N LEU A 242 -3.88 11.04 -0.44
CA LEU A 242 -3.39 10.44 -1.69
C LEU A 242 -3.21 11.45 -2.83
N GLU A 243 -4.15 12.38 -2.99
CA GLU A 243 -4.12 13.40 -4.06
C GLU A 243 -2.92 14.35 -3.92
N LYS A 244 -2.58 14.80 -2.70
CA LYS A 244 -1.39 15.62 -2.47
C LYS A 244 -0.12 14.83 -2.82
N GLY A 245 -0.05 13.55 -2.46
CA GLY A 245 1.07 12.68 -2.83
C GLY A 245 1.28 12.56 -4.34
N LEU A 246 0.20 12.38 -5.12
CA LEU A 246 0.25 12.34 -6.58
C LEU A 246 0.65 13.70 -7.20
N LYS A 247 0.11 14.80 -6.67
CA LYS A 247 0.46 16.15 -7.13
C LYS A 247 1.93 16.46 -6.88
N LEU A 248 2.45 16.12 -5.70
CA LEU A 248 3.86 16.33 -5.35
C LEU A 248 4.80 15.50 -6.24
N PHE A 249 4.38 14.30 -6.66
CA PHE A 249 5.13 13.51 -7.64
C PHE A 249 5.18 14.16 -9.02
N ARG A 250 4.06 14.73 -9.50
CA ARG A 250 4.08 15.47 -10.77
C ARG A 250 5.05 16.65 -10.67
N GLU A 251 5.01 17.41 -9.58
CA GLU A 251 5.94 18.51 -9.34
C GLU A 251 7.41 18.05 -9.31
N MET A 252 7.70 16.94 -8.64
CA MET A 252 9.03 16.31 -8.64
C MET A 252 9.50 16.01 -10.07
N VAL A 253 8.62 15.44 -10.90
CA VAL A 253 8.92 15.11 -12.30
C VAL A 253 9.14 16.38 -13.14
N ASP A 254 8.26 17.38 -12.99
CA ASP A 254 8.29 18.65 -13.73
C ASP A 254 9.54 19.48 -13.41
N LYS A 255 10.02 19.42 -12.16
CA LYS A 255 11.30 20.02 -11.73
C LYS A 255 12.53 19.25 -12.22
N GLY A 256 12.35 18.12 -12.91
CA GLY A 256 13.45 17.31 -13.44
C GLY A 256 14.20 16.49 -12.39
N GLU A 257 13.63 16.32 -11.19
CA GLU A 257 14.26 15.58 -10.11
C GLU A 257 14.39 14.08 -10.43
N MET A 258 15.35 13.43 -9.76
CA MET A 258 15.61 12.01 -9.94
C MET A 258 14.55 11.18 -9.22
N VAL A 259 13.73 10.46 -9.99
CA VAL A 259 12.73 9.55 -9.44
C VAL A 259 13.40 8.27 -8.92
N ASN A 260 13.04 7.85 -7.71
CA ASN A 260 13.49 6.60 -7.12
C ASN A 260 12.36 5.56 -7.07
N GLU A 261 12.73 4.29 -6.82
CA GLU A 261 11.78 3.16 -6.79
C GLU A 261 10.70 3.34 -5.71
N ALA A 262 11.08 3.85 -4.53
CA ALA A 262 10.17 4.07 -3.42
C ALA A 262 9.05 5.06 -3.76
N ALA A 263 9.40 6.18 -4.42
CA ALA A 263 8.43 7.15 -4.91
C ALA A 263 7.47 6.49 -5.90
N LEU A 264 7.98 5.76 -6.90
CA LEU A 264 7.18 5.09 -7.93
C LEU A 264 6.16 4.11 -7.32
N VAL A 265 6.61 3.19 -6.46
CA VAL A 265 5.73 2.21 -5.81
C VAL A 265 4.64 2.91 -4.98
N THR A 266 5.02 3.98 -4.29
CA THR A 266 4.10 4.77 -3.46
C THR A 266 3.02 5.46 -4.30
N VAL A 267 3.39 6.12 -5.40
CA VAL A 267 2.42 6.85 -6.25
C VAL A 267 1.59 5.91 -7.11
N LEU A 268 2.12 4.75 -7.50
CA LEU A 268 1.35 3.68 -8.13
C LEU A 268 0.28 3.15 -7.16
N SER A 269 0.63 2.93 -5.89
CA SER A 269 -0.35 2.54 -4.86
C SER A 269 -1.43 3.61 -4.66
N ALA A 270 -1.05 4.89 -4.58
CA ALA A 270 -2.01 5.99 -4.45
C ALA A 270 -2.97 6.06 -5.66
N SER A 271 -2.44 5.92 -6.87
CA SER A 271 -3.25 5.87 -8.11
C SER A 271 -4.21 4.68 -8.10
N ALA A 272 -3.73 3.51 -7.65
CA ALA A 272 -4.53 2.30 -7.51
C ALA A 272 -5.68 2.47 -6.50
N GLN A 273 -5.40 3.09 -5.35
CA GLN A 273 -6.39 3.32 -4.31
C GLN A 273 -7.50 4.27 -4.78
N LEU A 274 -7.14 5.37 -5.45
CA LEU A 274 -8.09 6.33 -6.03
C LEU A 274 -8.75 5.85 -7.34
N GLY A 275 -8.18 4.84 -8.00
CA GLY A 275 -8.64 4.34 -9.29
C GLY A 275 -8.38 5.29 -10.47
N LEU A 276 -7.29 6.06 -10.40
CA LEU A 276 -6.91 7.08 -11.39
C LEU A 276 -5.98 6.49 -12.48
N LEU A 277 -6.57 6.11 -13.61
CA LEU A 277 -5.87 5.48 -14.72
C LEU A 277 -4.90 6.42 -15.46
N GLU A 278 -5.28 7.66 -15.73
CA GLU A 278 -4.43 8.63 -16.45
C GLU A 278 -3.17 8.93 -15.61
N ASN A 279 -3.33 9.13 -14.30
CA ASN A 279 -2.20 9.23 -13.36
C ASN A 279 -1.30 7.99 -13.41
N GLY A 280 -1.89 6.79 -13.34
CA GLY A 280 -1.16 5.53 -13.44
C GLY A 280 -0.37 5.40 -14.74
N GLN A 281 -0.98 5.79 -15.87
CA GLN A 281 -0.34 5.81 -17.19
C GLN A 281 0.76 6.87 -17.28
N PHE A 282 0.57 8.04 -16.67
CA PHE A 282 1.61 9.07 -16.57
C PHE A 282 2.85 8.55 -15.82
N ILE A 283 2.65 7.86 -14.69
CA ILE A 283 3.74 7.25 -13.92
C ILE A 283 4.45 6.18 -14.75
N HIS A 284 3.70 5.27 -15.37
CA HIS A 284 4.28 4.20 -16.21
C HIS A 284 5.01 4.76 -17.44
N SER A 285 4.51 5.85 -18.04
CA SER A 285 5.18 6.54 -19.14
C SER A 285 6.50 7.18 -18.68
N ASN A 286 6.54 7.74 -17.47
CA ASN A 286 7.76 8.25 -16.85
C ASN A 286 8.81 7.15 -16.61
N ILE A 287 8.38 5.97 -16.13
CA ILE A 287 9.24 4.80 -15.97
C ILE A 287 9.90 4.44 -17.31
N LYS A 288 9.11 4.36 -18.39
CA LYS A 288 9.60 4.06 -19.74
C LYS A 288 10.53 5.15 -20.28
N ALA A 289 10.12 6.41 -20.20
CA ALA A 289 10.88 7.55 -20.73
C ALA A 289 12.27 7.69 -20.09
N ARG A 290 12.39 7.34 -18.80
CA ARG A 290 13.65 7.39 -18.04
C ARG A 290 14.45 6.08 -18.11
N ASN A 291 13.99 5.08 -18.87
CA ASN A 291 14.56 3.72 -18.88
C ASN A 291 14.74 3.15 -17.46
N PHE A 292 13.80 3.44 -16.57
CA PHE A 292 13.86 2.99 -15.19
C PHE A 292 13.63 1.46 -15.15
N PRO A 293 14.48 0.68 -14.44
CA PRO A 293 14.33 -0.76 -14.40
C PRO A 293 13.00 -1.14 -13.75
N ILE A 294 12.19 -1.94 -14.45
CA ILE A 294 10.99 -2.55 -13.87
C ILE A 294 11.46 -3.73 -13.01
N THR A 295 11.78 -3.41 -11.75
CA THR A 295 12.03 -4.41 -10.72
C THR A 295 10.75 -5.19 -10.43
N LEU A 296 10.86 -6.26 -9.66
CA LEU A 296 9.71 -7.05 -9.22
C LEU A 296 8.71 -6.20 -8.43
N ALA A 297 9.18 -5.29 -7.56
CA ALA A 297 8.32 -4.39 -6.80
C ALA A 297 7.56 -3.40 -7.71
N VAL A 298 8.25 -2.78 -8.68
CA VAL A 298 7.62 -1.86 -9.63
C VAL A 298 6.64 -2.62 -10.55
N GLY A 299 7.01 -3.80 -11.02
CA GLY A 299 6.15 -4.66 -11.85
C GLY A 299 4.85 -5.03 -11.13
N THR A 300 4.95 -5.55 -9.91
CA THR A 300 3.78 -5.88 -9.07
C THR A 300 2.91 -4.64 -8.79
N ALA A 301 3.52 -3.49 -8.49
CA ALA A 301 2.79 -2.24 -8.28
C ALA A 301 2.06 -1.76 -9.54
N LEU A 302 2.64 -1.92 -10.73
CA LEU A 302 1.99 -1.60 -12.01
C LEU A 302 0.81 -2.56 -12.30
N VAL A 303 0.97 -3.86 -12.04
CA VAL A 303 -0.10 -4.86 -12.19
C VAL A 303 -1.29 -4.50 -11.30
N ASP A 304 -1.04 -4.25 -10.00
CA ASP A 304 -2.06 -3.85 -9.02
C ASP A 304 -2.74 -2.53 -9.41
N MET A 305 -1.94 -1.52 -9.80
CA MET A 305 -2.45 -0.22 -10.23
C MET A 305 -3.37 -0.35 -11.43
N TYR A 306 -2.96 -1.03 -12.50
CA TYR A 306 -3.81 -1.16 -13.69
C TYR A 306 -5.10 -1.94 -13.42
N ALA A 307 -5.03 -2.99 -12.59
CA ALA A 307 -6.22 -3.73 -12.18
C ALA A 307 -7.18 -2.81 -11.41
N LYS A 308 -6.71 -2.13 -10.36
CA LYS A 308 -7.53 -1.24 -9.52
C LYS A 308 -7.97 0.08 -10.20
N CYS A 309 -7.39 0.43 -11.34
CA CYS A 309 -7.85 1.53 -12.20
C CYS A 309 -8.79 1.06 -13.33
N GLY A 310 -9.27 -0.18 -13.30
CA GLY A 310 -10.27 -0.69 -14.23
C GLY A 310 -9.72 -1.14 -15.58
N SER A 311 -8.40 -1.26 -15.73
CA SER A 311 -7.73 -1.66 -16.96
C SER A 311 -7.03 -3.02 -16.83
N ILE A 312 -7.83 -4.08 -16.64
CA ILE A 312 -7.34 -5.46 -16.49
C ILE A 312 -6.50 -5.94 -17.68
N LYS A 313 -6.79 -5.44 -18.89
CA LYS A 313 -6.01 -5.74 -20.11
C LYS A 313 -4.55 -5.27 -19.98
N LEU A 314 -4.33 -4.03 -19.55
CA LEU A 314 -2.98 -3.49 -19.33
C LEU A 314 -2.29 -4.17 -18.13
N SER A 315 -3.05 -4.51 -17.09
CA SER A 315 -2.54 -5.28 -15.94
C SER A 315 -1.96 -6.62 -16.41
N LYS A 316 -2.71 -7.37 -17.22
CA LYS A 316 -2.28 -8.65 -17.82
C LYS A 316 -1.06 -8.47 -18.73
N GLN A 317 -1.01 -7.42 -19.55
CA GLN A 317 0.15 -7.13 -20.41
C GLN A 317 1.43 -6.87 -19.59
N VAL A 318 1.34 -6.11 -18.50
CA VAL A 318 2.50 -5.89 -17.61
C VAL A 318 2.91 -7.21 -16.96
N PHE A 319 1.95 -7.96 -16.42
CA PHE A 319 2.20 -9.25 -15.78
C PHE A 319 2.88 -10.24 -16.73
N ASP A 320 2.36 -10.40 -17.95
CA ASP A 320 2.92 -11.29 -18.97
C ASP A 320 4.32 -10.85 -19.43
N GLY A 321 4.60 -9.54 -19.40
CA GLY A 321 5.91 -8.97 -19.72
C GLY A 321 6.98 -9.08 -18.62
N MET A 322 6.62 -9.47 -17.39
CA MET A 322 7.58 -9.65 -16.30
C MET A 322 8.44 -10.90 -16.51
N PRO A 323 9.79 -10.79 -16.51
CA PRO A 323 10.68 -11.93 -16.74
C PRO A 323 10.72 -12.92 -15.56
N GLN A 324 10.48 -12.40 -14.36
CA GLN A 324 10.33 -13.17 -13.12
C GLN A 324 9.14 -12.64 -12.35
N ARG A 325 8.42 -13.53 -11.67
CA ARG A 325 7.23 -13.22 -10.89
C ARG A 325 7.35 -13.91 -9.54
N ASP A 326 7.19 -13.14 -8.46
CA ASP A 326 7.03 -13.69 -7.12
C ASP A 326 5.56 -13.91 -6.80
N VAL A 327 5.31 -14.51 -5.64
CA VAL A 327 3.97 -14.74 -5.10
C VAL A 327 3.14 -13.44 -5.07
N PHE A 328 3.75 -12.28 -4.83
CA PHE A 328 3.04 -11.00 -4.81
C PHE A 328 2.50 -10.59 -6.19
N ALA A 329 3.30 -10.74 -7.26
CA ALA A 329 2.85 -10.47 -8.63
C ALA A 329 1.68 -11.38 -9.04
N TRP A 330 1.76 -12.67 -8.70
CA TRP A 330 0.69 -13.64 -8.94
C TRP A 330 -0.59 -13.29 -8.18
N ASN A 331 -0.47 -12.98 -6.89
CA ASN A 331 -1.62 -12.58 -6.07
C ASN A 331 -2.28 -11.31 -6.59
N ALA A 332 -1.51 -10.30 -6.98
CA ALA A 332 -2.05 -9.07 -7.56
C ALA A 332 -2.90 -9.35 -8.82
N MET A 333 -2.43 -10.23 -9.70
CA MET A 333 -3.15 -10.59 -10.93
C MET A 333 -4.39 -11.46 -10.65
N VAL A 334 -4.31 -12.46 -9.76
CA VAL A 334 -5.45 -13.30 -9.36
C VAL A 334 -6.56 -12.46 -8.71
N CYS A 335 -6.20 -11.59 -7.75
CA CYS A 335 -7.13 -10.65 -7.12
C CYS A 335 -7.72 -9.65 -8.13
N GLY A 336 -6.89 -9.16 -9.06
CA GLY A 336 -7.34 -8.30 -10.17
C GLY A 336 -8.40 -8.97 -11.03
N LEU A 337 -8.19 -10.21 -11.46
CA LEU A 337 -9.18 -10.98 -12.23
C LEU A 337 -10.47 -11.22 -11.43
N ALA A 338 -10.35 -11.59 -10.15
CA ALA A 338 -11.48 -11.82 -9.26
C ALA A 338 -12.37 -10.57 -9.11
N THR A 339 -11.77 -9.41 -8.84
CA THR A 339 -12.49 -8.13 -8.69
C THR A 339 -13.15 -7.66 -9.99
N HIS A 340 -12.63 -8.11 -11.15
CA HIS A 340 -13.22 -7.87 -12.46
C HIS A 340 -14.33 -8.87 -12.86
N GLY A 341 -14.67 -9.84 -11.99
CA GLY A 341 -15.65 -10.88 -12.29
C GLY A 341 -15.12 -12.01 -13.18
N MET A 342 -13.82 -12.05 -13.45
CA MET A 342 -13.18 -13.06 -14.30
C MET A 342 -12.74 -14.27 -13.46
N GLY A 343 -13.66 -14.82 -12.64
CA GLY A 343 -13.33 -15.83 -11.64
C GLY A 343 -12.71 -17.11 -12.22
N LYS A 344 -13.19 -17.58 -13.38
CA LYS A 344 -12.62 -18.75 -14.07
C LYS A 344 -11.18 -18.51 -14.53
N GLU A 345 -10.90 -17.37 -15.16
CA GLU A 345 -9.53 -16.99 -15.54
C GLU A 345 -8.61 -16.87 -14.32
N ALA A 346 -9.13 -16.38 -13.19
CA ALA A 346 -8.38 -16.30 -11.94
C ALA A 346 -7.98 -17.69 -11.42
N LEU A 347 -8.87 -18.68 -11.50
CA LEU A 347 -8.57 -20.07 -11.11
C LEU A 347 -7.61 -20.76 -12.08
N GLU A 348 -7.72 -20.50 -13.39
CA GLU A 348 -6.74 -20.97 -14.38
C GLU A 348 -5.36 -20.40 -14.12
N LEU A 349 -5.28 -19.11 -13.75
CA LEU A 349 -4.03 -18.45 -13.38
C LEU A 349 -3.46 -19.03 -12.08
N PHE A 350 -4.31 -19.34 -11.09
CA PHE A 350 -3.89 -20.03 -9.88
C PHE A 350 -3.34 -21.44 -10.16
N GLN A 351 -3.94 -22.19 -11.09
CA GLN A 351 -3.39 -23.48 -11.48
C GLN A 351 -2.00 -23.34 -12.15
N ARG A 352 -1.80 -22.29 -12.96
CA ARG A 352 -0.47 -21.97 -13.50
C ARG A 352 0.54 -21.62 -12.40
N PHE A 353 0.12 -20.85 -11.39
CA PHE A 353 0.94 -20.54 -10.21
C PHE A 353 1.44 -21.82 -9.51
N LEU A 354 0.56 -22.81 -9.31
CA LEU A 354 0.93 -24.10 -8.73
C LEU A 354 1.90 -24.88 -9.62
N ASN A 355 1.67 -24.86 -10.95
CA ASN A 355 2.53 -25.55 -11.92
C ASN A 355 3.95 -24.97 -12.00
N GLU A 356 4.15 -23.70 -11.60
CA GLU A 356 5.48 -23.09 -11.45
C GLU A 356 6.20 -23.50 -10.15
N GLY A 357 5.58 -24.36 -9.32
CA GLY A 357 6.15 -24.85 -8.07
C GLY A 357 6.13 -23.82 -6.94
N LEU A 358 5.33 -22.75 -7.07
CA LEU A 358 5.16 -21.74 -6.05
C LEU A 358 4.19 -22.25 -4.97
N ARG A 359 4.52 -22.00 -3.69
CA ARG A 359 3.67 -22.37 -2.57
C ARG A 359 2.64 -21.26 -2.30
N PRO A 360 1.33 -21.56 -2.28
CA PRO A 360 0.31 -20.61 -1.87
C PRO A 360 0.55 -20.06 -0.45
N THR A 361 0.12 -18.83 -0.24
CA THR A 361 0.09 -18.13 1.06
C THR A 361 -1.36 -17.76 1.42
N SER A 362 -1.60 -17.28 2.65
CA SER A 362 -2.93 -16.78 3.08
C SER A 362 -3.54 -15.81 2.03
N VAL A 363 -2.78 -14.78 1.62
CA VAL A 363 -3.22 -13.82 0.59
C VAL A 363 -3.56 -14.47 -0.76
N THR A 364 -2.89 -15.57 -1.11
CA THR A 364 -3.18 -16.32 -2.35
C THR A 364 -4.59 -16.91 -2.30
N PHE A 365 -4.94 -17.54 -1.18
CA PHE A 365 -6.26 -18.14 -0.98
C PHE A 365 -7.36 -17.10 -0.84
N VAL A 366 -7.09 -15.93 -0.24
CA VAL A 366 -8.04 -14.79 -0.28
C VAL A 366 -8.38 -14.41 -1.72
N GLY A 367 -7.40 -14.37 -2.63
CA GLY A 367 -7.63 -14.11 -4.06
C GLY A 367 -8.48 -15.18 -4.74
N VAL A 368 -8.17 -16.46 -4.50
CA VAL A 368 -8.88 -17.62 -5.07
C VAL A 368 -10.33 -17.70 -4.55
N LEU A 369 -10.54 -17.56 -3.24
CA LEU A 369 -11.87 -17.60 -2.63
C LEU A 369 -12.73 -16.40 -3.06
N ASN A 370 -12.13 -15.22 -3.22
CA ASN A 370 -12.83 -14.07 -3.81
C ASN A 370 -13.25 -14.35 -5.26
N ALA A 371 -12.39 -14.98 -6.07
CA ALA A 371 -12.73 -15.38 -7.43
C ALA A 371 -13.94 -16.33 -7.44
N CYS A 372 -13.96 -17.31 -6.52
CA CYS A 372 -15.10 -18.21 -6.36
C CYS A 372 -16.36 -17.46 -5.94
N SER A 373 -16.28 -16.61 -4.91
CA SER A 373 -17.41 -15.79 -4.42
C SER A 373 -18.04 -14.97 -5.54
N ARG A 374 -17.24 -14.26 -6.32
CA ARG A 374 -17.74 -13.33 -7.36
C ARG A 374 -18.25 -14.02 -8.61
N ALA A 375 -17.86 -15.28 -8.84
CA ALA A 375 -18.32 -16.11 -9.95
C ALA A 375 -19.38 -17.15 -9.54
N GLY A 376 -19.74 -17.23 -8.25
CA GLY A 376 -20.72 -18.21 -7.74
C GLY A 376 -20.23 -19.66 -7.76
N LEU A 377 -18.91 -19.88 -7.74
CA LEU A 377 -18.29 -21.21 -7.81
C LEU A 377 -18.23 -21.87 -6.42
N VAL A 378 -19.40 -22.27 -5.91
CA VAL A 378 -19.56 -22.78 -4.53
C VAL A 378 -18.73 -24.06 -4.29
N ALA A 379 -18.74 -24.99 -5.24
CA ALA A 379 -18.04 -26.27 -5.10
C ALA A 379 -16.52 -26.07 -5.00
N GLU A 380 -15.97 -25.26 -5.91
CA GLU A 380 -14.56 -24.90 -5.97
C GLU A 380 -14.16 -24.09 -4.74
N GLY A 381 -14.99 -23.13 -4.30
CA GLY A 381 -14.75 -22.35 -3.07
C GLY A 381 -14.60 -23.23 -1.83
N ARG A 382 -15.50 -24.21 -1.64
CA ARG A 382 -15.39 -25.19 -0.55
C ARG A 382 -14.13 -26.05 -0.66
N GLN A 383 -13.83 -26.52 -1.87
CA GLN A 383 -12.65 -27.35 -2.13
C GLN A 383 -11.36 -26.59 -1.77
N TYR A 384 -11.21 -25.35 -2.23
CA TYR A 384 -10.02 -24.55 -1.95
C TYR A 384 -9.92 -24.13 -0.48
N PHE A 385 -11.04 -23.80 0.17
CA PHE A 385 -11.04 -23.51 1.61
C PHE A 385 -10.57 -24.71 2.43
N LYS A 386 -11.02 -25.92 2.06
CA LYS A 386 -10.57 -27.18 2.68
C LYS A 386 -9.09 -27.46 2.40
N SER A 387 -8.67 -27.37 1.13
CA SER A 387 -7.29 -27.60 0.69
C SER A 387 -6.30 -26.65 1.37
N MET A 388 -6.67 -25.38 1.57
CA MET A 388 -5.87 -24.41 2.31
C MET A 388 -5.45 -24.92 3.70
N ILE A 389 -6.39 -25.53 4.42
CA ILE A 389 -6.19 -26.06 5.77
C ILE A 389 -5.43 -27.39 5.71
N GLU A 390 -5.93 -28.34 4.93
CA GLU A 390 -5.45 -29.73 4.94
C GLU A 390 -4.12 -29.92 4.19
N ASP A 391 -3.98 -29.32 3.00
CA ASP A 391 -2.84 -29.56 2.12
C ASP A 391 -1.70 -28.55 2.37
N TYR A 392 -2.03 -27.32 2.76
CA TYR A 392 -1.05 -26.24 2.91
C TYR A 392 -0.76 -25.84 4.36
N GLY A 393 -1.58 -26.27 5.31
CA GLY A 393 -1.44 -25.95 6.74
C GLY A 393 -1.63 -24.47 7.04
N ILE A 394 -2.49 -23.78 6.28
CA ILE A 394 -2.80 -22.35 6.45
C ILE A 394 -4.07 -22.24 7.29
N GLU A 395 -3.93 -21.69 8.49
CA GLU A 395 -5.07 -21.42 9.36
C GLU A 395 -5.95 -20.30 8.78
N PRO A 396 -7.29 -20.45 8.77
CA PRO A 396 -8.18 -19.43 8.26
C PRO A 396 -8.16 -18.13 9.07
N GLU A 397 -7.77 -17.04 8.41
CA GLU A 397 -7.91 -15.65 8.91
C GLU A 397 -9.29 -15.06 8.54
N MET A 398 -9.66 -13.91 9.12
CA MET A 398 -10.98 -13.27 8.95
C MET A 398 -11.33 -13.02 7.48
N GLU A 399 -10.34 -12.69 6.66
CA GLU A 399 -10.48 -12.45 5.23
C GLU A 399 -10.92 -13.72 4.49
N HIS A 400 -10.43 -14.90 4.89
CA HIS A 400 -10.84 -16.17 4.30
C HIS A 400 -12.29 -16.49 4.66
N TYR A 401 -12.66 -16.32 5.93
CA TYR A 401 -14.04 -16.46 6.39
C TYR A 401 -14.97 -15.48 5.67
N GLY A 402 -14.55 -14.23 5.50
CA GLY A 402 -15.26 -13.21 4.73
C GLY A 402 -15.58 -13.67 3.32
N CYS A 403 -14.59 -14.23 2.61
CA CYS A 403 -14.78 -14.70 1.24
C CYS A 403 -15.77 -15.87 1.14
N ILE A 404 -15.66 -16.86 2.04
CA ILE A 404 -16.51 -18.06 1.98
C ILE A 404 -17.94 -17.78 2.49
N VAL A 405 -18.11 -16.92 3.50
CA VAL A 405 -19.42 -16.45 3.96
C VAL A 405 -20.10 -15.60 2.88
N ASP A 406 -19.36 -14.72 2.17
CA ASP A 406 -19.88 -13.97 1.03
C ASP A 406 -20.32 -14.92 -0.10
N LEU A 407 -19.52 -15.96 -0.42
CA LEU A 407 -19.87 -16.98 -1.42
C LEU A 407 -21.15 -17.74 -1.06
N LEU A 408 -21.22 -18.30 0.15
CA LEU A 408 -22.37 -19.07 0.62
C LEU A 408 -23.61 -18.18 0.74
N GLY A 409 -23.45 -16.97 1.28
CA GLY A 409 -24.50 -15.98 1.43
C GLY A 409 -25.11 -15.58 0.09
N ARG A 410 -24.30 -15.28 -0.93
CA ARG A 410 -24.78 -15.00 -2.30
C ARG A 410 -25.49 -16.18 -2.93
N ALA A 411 -25.02 -17.41 -2.67
CA ALA A 411 -25.61 -18.64 -3.18
C ALA A 411 -26.93 -19.05 -2.47
N GLY A 412 -27.35 -18.33 -1.43
CA GLY A 412 -28.56 -18.65 -0.66
C GLY A 412 -28.35 -19.70 0.44
N LEU A 413 -27.11 -20.13 0.65
CA LEU A 413 -26.70 -21.10 1.67
C LEU A 413 -26.43 -20.40 3.01
N VAL A 414 -27.38 -19.55 3.43
CA VAL A 414 -27.20 -18.66 4.60
C VAL A 414 -27.07 -19.45 5.91
N SER A 415 -27.78 -20.57 6.04
CA SER A 415 -27.67 -21.43 7.23
C SER A 415 -26.27 -22.02 7.38
N GLU A 416 -25.67 -22.52 6.30
CA GLU A 416 -24.31 -23.05 6.30
C GLU A 416 -23.28 -21.95 6.59
N ALA A 417 -23.51 -20.74 6.06
CA ALA A 417 -22.68 -19.59 6.38
C ALA A 417 -22.73 -19.23 7.88
N LEU A 418 -23.91 -19.34 8.51
CA LEU A 418 -24.06 -19.12 9.95
C LEU A 418 -23.36 -20.21 10.77
N GLU A 419 -23.55 -21.48 10.41
CA GLU A 419 -22.85 -22.61 11.05
C GLU A 419 -21.32 -22.45 10.99
N LEU A 420 -20.80 -21.98 9.85
CA LEU A 420 -19.38 -21.70 9.69
C LEU A 420 -18.91 -20.59 10.64
N ILE A 421 -19.68 -19.51 10.79
CA ILE A 421 -19.35 -18.41 11.71
C ILE A 421 -19.38 -18.88 13.18
N GLU A 422 -20.36 -19.69 13.54
CA GLU A 422 -20.50 -20.24 14.90
C GLU A 422 -19.39 -21.24 15.24
N GLY A 423 -18.85 -21.94 14.24
CA GLY A 423 -17.74 -22.87 14.37
C GLY A 423 -16.33 -22.24 14.37
N MET A 424 -16.22 -20.91 14.28
CA MET A 424 -14.93 -20.22 14.23
C MET A 424 -14.17 -20.33 15.57
N SER A 425 -12.85 -20.50 15.49
CA SER A 425 -11.95 -20.44 16.65
C SER A 425 -11.67 -19.01 17.11
N VAL A 426 -11.92 -18.02 16.24
CA VAL A 426 -11.70 -16.58 16.47
C VAL A 426 -13.06 -15.87 16.51
N SER A 427 -13.17 -14.83 17.34
CA SER A 427 -14.40 -14.04 17.43
C SER A 427 -14.70 -13.36 16.09
N PRO A 428 -15.91 -13.56 15.51
CA PRO A 428 -16.30 -12.93 14.25
C PRO A 428 -16.36 -11.40 14.37
N ASP A 429 -15.76 -10.70 13.42
CA ASP A 429 -15.77 -9.24 13.39
C ASP A 429 -17.11 -8.66 12.85
N PRO A 430 -17.37 -7.36 13.01
CA PRO A 430 -18.57 -6.73 12.47
C PRO A 430 -18.71 -6.85 10.95
N VAL A 431 -17.60 -6.91 10.20
CA VAL A 431 -17.62 -7.00 8.74
C VAL A 431 -18.19 -8.34 8.28
N LEU A 432 -17.83 -9.44 8.95
CA LEU A 432 -18.35 -10.78 8.64
C LEU A 432 -19.85 -10.89 8.91
N TRP A 433 -20.31 -10.36 10.05
CA TRP A 433 -21.74 -10.26 10.36
C TRP A 433 -22.50 -9.37 9.36
N GLY A 434 -21.89 -8.26 8.93
CA GLY A 434 -22.45 -7.36 7.92
C GLY A 434 -22.63 -8.06 6.57
N THR A 435 -21.68 -8.94 6.21
CA THR A 435 -21.76 -9.78 5.00
C THR A 435 -22.95 -10.73 5.07
N LEU A 436 -23.14 -11.42 6.20
CA LEU A 436 -24.28 -12.32 6.41
C LEU A 436 -25.62 -11.55 6.46
N LEU A 437 -25.66 -10.36 7.06
CA LEU A 437 -26.83 -9.47 7.06
C LEU A 437 -27.24 -9.08 5.63
N GLY A 438 -26.24 -8.77 4.79
CA GLY A 438 -26.45 -8.53 3.37
C GLY A 438 -27.12 -9.71 2.67
N ALA A 439 -26.65 -10.93 2.92
CA ALA A 439 -27.26 -12.16 2.40
C ALA A 439 -28.70 -12.34 2.89
N CYS A 440 -28.99 -12.10 4.17
CA CYS A 440 -30.35 -12.13 4.72
C CYS A 440 -31.27 -11.13 3.99
N LYS A 441 -30.79 -9.92 3.69
CA LYS A 441 -31.54 -8.93 2.92
C LYS A 441 -31.82 -9.40 1.49
N ILE A 442 -30.83 -10.03 0.83
CA ILE A 442 -30.97 -10.54 -0.54
C ILE A 442 -32.05 -11.63 -0.59
N HIS A 443 -31.96 -12.63 0.30
CA HIS A 443 -32.82 -13.81 0.32
C HIS A 443 -34.11 -13.66 1.14
N GLY A 444 -34.34 -12.50 1.76
CA GLY A 444 -35.58 -12.21 2.49
C GLY A 444 -35.71 -12.92 3.85
N LEU A 445 -34.59 -13.27 4.50
CA LEU A 445 -34.55 -13.93 5.80
C LEU A 445 -34.76 -12.93 6.93
N LEU A 446 -36.02 -12.59 7.20
CA LEU A 446 -36.40 -11.49 8.09
C LEU A 446 -35.91 -11.69 9.53
N ASP A 447 -36.25 -12.80 10.16
CA ASP A 447 -35.99 -13.00 11.60
C ASP A 447 -34.48 -13.08 11.90
N LEU A 448 -33.74 -13.83 11.07
CA LEU A 448 -32.29 -13.90 11.16
C LEU A 448 -31.64 -12.53 10.90
N GLY A 449 -32.12 -11.80 9.88
CA GLY A 449 -31.65 -10.47 9.54
C GLY A 449 -31.85 -9.45 10.65
N ILE A 450 -32.98 -9.49 11.35
CA ILE A 450 -33.25 -8.62 12.51
C ILE A 450 -32.29 -8.95 13.66
N THR A 451 -32.10 -10.23 13.97
CA THR A 451 -31.19 -10.69 15.03
C THR A 451 -29.75 -10.22 14.78
N ILE A 452 -29.24 -10.48 13.57
CA ILE A 452 -27.87 -10.07 13.19
C ILE A 452 -27.75 -8.54 13.15
N GLY A 453 -28.74 -7.84 12.60
CA GLY A 453 -28.70 -6.38 12.51
C GLY A 453 -28.69 -5.70 13.87
N ASN A 454 -29.47 -6.18 14.84
CA ASN A 454 -29.44 -5.65 16.21
C ASN A 454 -28.09 -5.92 16.88
N LYS A 455 -27.53 -7.13 16.70
CA LYS A 455 -26.20 -7.48 17.18
C LYS A 455 -25.12 -6.55 16.63
N LEU A 456 -25.16 -6.25 15.34
CA LEU A 456 -24.21 -5.32 14.70
C LEU A 456 -24.31 -3.89 15.20
N VAL A 457 -25.53 -3.41 15.45
CA VAL A 457 -25.77 -2.07 16.02
C VAL A 457 -25.22 -1.94 17.44
N GLU A 458 -25.09 -3.05 18.17
CA GLU A 458 -24.47 -3.09 19.50
C GLU A 458 -22.94 -3.24 19.41
N LEU A 459 -22.45 -4.11 18.53
CA LEU A 459 -21.01 -4.38 18.36
C LEU A 459 -20.24 -3.21 17.75
N ASP A 460 -20.83 -2.53 16.77
CA ASP A 460 -20.24 -1.36 16.13
C ASP A 460 -21.29 -0.25 15.95
N PRO A 461 -21.53 0.54 17.02
CA PRO A 461 -22.48 1.65 17.01
C PRO A 461 -22.15 2.77 16.03
N SER A 462 -20.90 2.85 15.57
CA SER A 462 -20.38 3.95 14.77
C SER A 462 -20.53 3.75 13.27
N HIS A 463 -20.78 2.51 12.83
CA HIS A 463 -20.87 2.15 11.43
C HIS A 463 -22.29 2.31 10.88
N ASP A 464 -22.50 3.34 10.07
CA ASP A 464 -23.77 3.70 9.44
C ASP A 464 -24.35 2.58 8.55
N GLY A 465 -23.48 1.80 7.89
CA GLY A 465 -23.87 0.70 7.00
C GLY A 465 -24.76 -0.34 7.66
N HIS A 466 -24.53 -0.68 8.94
CA HIS A 466 -25.33 -1.66 9.68
C HIS A 466 -26.77 -1.20 9.85
N TYR A 467 -26.96 0.08 10.21
CA TYR A 467 -28.27 0.71 10.35
C TYR A 467 -29.02 0.75 9.02
N VAL A 468 -28.32 1.11 7.94
CA VAL A 468 -28.91 1.18 6.59
C VAL A 468 -29.35 -0.20 6.10
N LEU A 469 -28.56 -1.24 6.34
CA LEU A 469 -28.93 -2.62 5.99
C LEU A 469 -30.13 -3.12 6.79
N LEU A 470 -30.12 -2.93 8.12
CA LEU A 470 -31.24 -3.31 9.00
C LEU A 470 -32.54 -2.57 8.64
N ALA A 471 -32.45 -1.25 8.42
CA ALA A 471 -33.58 -0.45 7.93
C ALA A 471 -34.10 -0.98 6.57
N GLY A 472 -33.20 -1.40 5.67
CA GLY A 472 -33.57 -2.02 4.40
C GLY A 472 -34.32 -3.35 4.56
N ILE A 473 -33.98 -4.16 5.57
CA ILE A 473 -34.69 -5.41 5.89
C ILE A 473 -36.10 -5.10 6.42
N TYR A 474 -36.23 -4.14 7.35
CA TYR A 474 -37.54 -3.70 7.83
C TYR A 474 -38.42 -3.13 6.71
N ALA A 475 -37.83 -2.34 5.80
CA ALA A 475 -38.55 -1.78 4.66
C ALA A 475 -39.07 -2.87 3.71
N LYS A 476 -38.26 -3.91 3.40
CA LYS A 476 -38.72 -5.07 2.62
C LYS A 476 -39.88 -5.80 3.30
N ALA A 477 -39.89 -5.85 4.63
CA ALA A 477 -40.98 -6.41 5.42
C ALA A 477 -42.16 -5.43 5.65
N ARG A 478 -42.14 -4.24 5.02
CA ARG A 478 -43.14 -3.16 5.16
C ARG A 478 -43.34 -2.66 6.60
N LYS A 479 -42.33 -2.79 7.46
CA LYS A 479 -42.36 -2.32 8.86
C LYS A 479 -41.77 -0.92 8.99
N TRP A 480 -42.49 0.10 8.52
CA TRP A 480 -41.99 1.48 8.44
C TRP A 480 -41.71 2.12 9.81
N GLU A 481 -42.45 1.76 10.84
CA GLU A 481 -42.18 2.22 12.22
C GLU A 481 -40.79 1.78 12.71
N ASP A 482 -40.40 0.54 12.39
CA ASP A 482 -39.08 0.02 12.72
C ASP A 482 -37.97 0.75 11.92
N VAL A 483 -38.23 1.07 10.65
CA VAL A 483 -37.30 1.87 9.80
C VAL A 483 -37.03 3.24 10.43
N ILE A 484 -38.09 3.93 10.85
CA ILE A 484 -37.98 5.23 11.52
C ILE A 484 -37.22 5.09 12.84
N ARG A 485 -37.48 4.04 13.63
CA ARG A 485 -36.77 3.77 14.88
C ARG A 485 -35.27 3.59 14.66
N VAL A 486 -34.87 2.75 13.71
CA VAL A 486 -33.44 2.48 13.41
C VAL A 486 -32.74 3.74 12.92
N ARG A 487 -33.39 4.54 12.07
CA ARG A 487 -32.83 5.82 11.60
C ARG A 487 -32.67 6.84 12.72
N ARG A 488 -33.68 6.96 13.60
CA ARG A 488 -33.57 7.83 14.78
C ARG A 488 -32.44 7.38 15.71
N LEU A 489 -32.28 6.07 15.89
CA LEU A 489 -31.18 5.51 16.68
C LEU A 489 -29.80 5.87 16.09
N MET A 490 -29.66 5.77 14.76
CA MET A 490 -28.45 6.16 14.04
C MET A 490 -28.11 7.64 14.28
N SER A 491 -29.08 8.54 14.09
CA SER A 491 -28.92 9.99 14.32
C SER A 491 -28.61 10.33 15.78
N ASN A 492 -29.27 9.69 16.74
CA ASN A 492 -29.04 9.92 18.17
C ASN A 492 -27.64 9.53 18.63
N ARG A 493 -26.98 8.60 17.92
CA ARG A 493 -25.59 8.19 18.19
C ARG A 493 -24.56 9.01 17.43
N GLY A 494 -24.97 10.12 16.80
CA GLY A 494 -24.07 10.99 16.04
C GLY A 494 -23.51 10.35 14.76
N THR A 495 -24.11 9.25 14.32
CA THR A 495 -23.71 8.55 13.09
C THR A 495 -24.61 9.02 11.95
N ASN A 496 -24.00 9.52 10.88
CA ASN A 496 -24.71 9.94 9.69
C ASN A 496 -24.31 9.09 8.50
N LYS A 497 -25.25 8.87 7.58
CA LYS A 497 -24.99 8.15 6.34
C LYS A 497 -23.85 8.83 5.58
N VAL A 498 -22.80 8.08 5.25
CA VAL A 498 -21.71 8.55 4.40
C VAL A 498 -22.30 8.96 3.05
N ALA A 499 -22.00 10.19 2.63
CA ALA A 499 -22.43 10.68 1.32
C ALA A 499 -21.80 9.81 0.22
N GLY A 500 -22.65 9.27 -0.66
CA GLY A 500 -22.18 8.58 -1.85
C GLY A 500 -21.62 9.57 -2.85
N TRP A 501 -20.39 9.35 -3.30
CA TRP A 501 -19.74 10.16 -4.34
C TRP A 501 -19.19 9.28 -5.45
N SER A 502 -19.13 9.84 -6.65
CA SER A 502 -18.52 9.22 -7.83
C SER A 502 -17.40 10.11 -8.36
N LEU A 503 -16.27 9.50 -8.69
CA LEU A 503 -15.12 10.16 -9.32
C LEU A 503 -15.02 9.75 -10.78
N ILE A 504 -14.62 10.71 -11.61
CA ILE A 504 -14.21 10.49 -12.99
C ILE A 504 -12.93 11.29 -13.25
N GLU A 505 -11.95 10.64 -13.84
CA GLU A 505 -10.71 11.26 -14.31
C GLU A 505 -10.86 11.57 -15.79
N ALA A 506 -10.66 12.83 -16.17
CA ALA A 506 -10.69 13.28 -17.55
C ALA A 506 -9.77 14.48 -17.75
N HIS A 507 -9.01 14.48 -18.85
CA HIS A 507 -8.13 15.60 -19.22
C HIS A 507 -7.14 16.00 -18.11
N GLY A 508 -6.59 15.00 -17.39
CA GLY A 508 -5.60 15.21 -16.33
C GLY A 508 -6.17 15.75 -15.00
N SER A 509 -7.49 15.92 -14.92
CA SER A 509 -8.22 16.42 -13.75
C SER A 509 -9.16 15.36 -13.17
N VAL A 510 -9.35 15.40 -11.85
CA VAL A 510 -10.28 14.51 -11.13
C VAL A 510 -11.54 15.30 -10.82
N HIS A 511 -12.69 14.79 -11.26
CA HIS A 511 -14.00 15.40 -11.06
C HIS A 511 -14.81 14.56 -10.09
N LYS A 512 -15.27 15.17 -9.00
CA LYS A 512 -16.06 14.53 -7.96
C LYS A 512 -17.50 15.01 -8.03
N PHE A 513 -18.43 14.07 -8.01
CA PHE A 513 -19.86 14.32 -7.97
C PHE A 513 -20.45 13.73 -6.70
N VAL A 514 -21.24 14.52 -5.97
CA VAL A 514 -22.11 14.06 -4.88
C VAL A 514 -23.55 14.06 -5.38
N ALA A 515 -24.45 13.32 -4.71
CA ALA A 515 -25.86 13.36 -5.09
C ALA A 515 -26.43 14.79 -4.95
N GLY A 516 -27.11 15.28 -6.00
CA GLY A 516 -27.65 16.65 -6.05
C GLY A 516 -26.60 17.76 -6.23
N ASP A 517 -25.36 17.43 -6.58
CA ASP A 517 -24.25 18.38 -6.67
C ASP A 517 -24.45 19.45 -7.76
N ARG A 518 -24.37 20.71 -7.34
CA ARG A 518 -24.44 21.90 -8.20
C ARG A 518 -23.17 22.76 -8.16
N GLU A 519 -22.14 22.34 -7.43
CA GLU A 519 -20.90 23.09 -7.26
C GLU A 519 -19.94 22.92 -8.44
N HIS A 520 -20.10 21.84 -9.21
CA HIS A 520 -19.29 21.59 -10.40
C HIS A 520 -19.44 22.71 -11.44
N LYS A 521 -18.32 23.19 -12.00
CA LYS A 521 -18.29 24.29 -12.99
C LYS A 521 -19.20 24.07 -14.21
N ASP A 522 -19.35 22.82 -14.63
CA ASP A 522 -20.16 22.40 -15.79
C ASP A 522 -21.51 21.78 -15.36
N SER A 523 -22.02 22.12 -14.16
CA SER A 523 -23.21 21.47 -13.60
C SER A 523 -24.44 21.63 -14.51
N SER A 524 -24.67 22.81 -15.09
CA SER A 524 -25.81 23.03 -15.99
C SER A 524 -25.80 22.07 -17.18
N GLU A 525 -24.65 21.89 -17.83
CA GLU A 525 -24.45 21.00 -18.97
C GLU A 525 -24.57 19.53 -18.59
N VAL A 526 -24.06 19.14 -17.41
CA VAL A 526 -24.19 17.78 -16.87
C VAL A 526 -25.66 17.43 -16.69
N TYR A 527 -26.46 18.32 -16.12
CA TYR A 527 -27.88 18.06 -15.90
C TYR A 527 -28.70 18.06 -17.20
N MET A 528 -28.40 18.95 -18.16
CA MET A 528 -29.02 18.89 -19.49
C MET A 528 -28.72 17.56 -20.19
N THR A 529 -27.48 17.07 -20.09
CA THR A 529 -27.07 15.79 -20.64
C THR A 529 -27.78 14.64 -19.94
N LEU A 530 -27.90 14.68 -18.61
CA LEU A 530 -28.60 13.68 -17.83
C LEU A 530 -30.10 13.62 -18.18
N GLU A 531 -30.76 14.76 -18.40
CA GLU A 531 -32.16 14.81 -18.82
C GLU A 531 -32.34 14.22 -20.22
N MET A 532 -31.45 14.54 -21.16
CA MET A 532 -31.44 13.91 -22.49
C MET A 532 -31.25 12.39 -22.40
N ILE A 533 -30.33 11.91 -21.55
CA ILE A 533 -30.14 10.48 -21.30
C ILE A 533 -31.44 9.87 -20.77
N GLY A 534 -32.03 10.47 -19.72
CA GLY A 534 -33.28 10.00 -19.11
C GLY A 534 -34.41 9.85 -20.12
N ARG A 535 -34.63 10.85 -20.99
CA ARG A 535 -35.65 10.79 -22.05
C ARG A 535 -35.43 9.61 -23.00
N ARG A 536 -34.21 9.46 -23.53
CA ARG A 536 -33.88 8.37 -24.46
C ARG A 536 -33.96 6.98 -23.82
N LEU A 537 -33.64 6.86 -22.52
CA LEU A 537 -33.81 5.60 -21.80
C LEU A 537 -35.30 5.27 -21.59
N GLY A 538 -36.12 6.28 -21.26
CA GLY A 538 -37.58 6.10 -21.13
C GLY A 538 -38.22 5.63 -22.43
N GLU A 539 -37.83 6.21 -23.57
CA GLU A 539 -38.25 5.76 -24.91
C GLU A 539 -37.84 4.30 -25.21
N ALA A 540 -36.73 3.84 -24.62
CA ALA A 540 -36.23 2.47 -24.72
C ALA A 540 -36.84 1.51 -23.68
N GLY A 541 -37.80 1.97 -22.86
CA GLY A 541 -38.52 1.15 -21.88
C GLY A 541 -37.87 1.05 -20.50
N TYR A 542 -36.89 1.89 -20.18
CA TYR A 542 -36.32 1.95 -18.83
C TYR A 542 -37.32 2.57 -17.83
N MET A 543 -37.52 1.89 -16.70
CA MET A 543 -38.34 2.38 -15.59
C MET A 543 -37.50 2.44 -14.30
N PRO A 544 -37.45 3.60 -13.61
CA PRO A 544 -36.70 3.71 -12.35
C PRO A 544 -37.24 2.79 -11.25
N ASP A 545 -36.34 2.09 -10.54
CA ASP A 545 -36.69 1.29 -9.37
C ASP A 545 -36.53 2.08 -8.07
N VAL A 546 -37.66 2.46 -7.48
CA VAL A 546 -37.75 3.24 -6.24
C VAL A 546 -37.58 2.41 -4.95
N SER A 547 -37.44 1.08 -5.04
CA SER A 547 -37.35 0.19 -3.89
C SER A 547 -36.17 0.49 -2.95
N SER A 548 -35.12 1.14 -3.48
CA SER A 548 -33.92 1.51 -2.75
C SER A 548 -34.07 2.79 -1.90
N VAL A 549 -35.14 3.58 -2.12
CA VAL A 549 -35.40 4.82 -1.39
C VAL A 549 -36.20 4.51 -0.12
N LEU A 550 -35.49 4.45 1.00
CA LEU A 550 -36.04 4.11 2.32
C LEU A 550 -36.75 5.29 3.02
N HIS A 551 -37.40 6.17 2.25
CA HIS A 551 -38.19 7.30 2.77
C HIS A 551 -39.67 7.06 2.47
N ASP A 552 -40.52 7.38 3.44
CA ASP A 552 -41.98 7.35 3.26
C ASP A 552 -42.44 8.64 2.56
N ILE A 553 -42.08 8.73 1.27
CA ILE A 553 -42.40 9.85 0.37
C ILE A 553 -43.11 9.32 -0.88
N GLY A 554 -43.77 10.21 -1.62
CA GLY A 554 -44.45 9.86 -2.86
C GLY A 554 -43.48 9.28 -3.90
N ASP A 555 -43.96 8.39 -4.77
CA ASP A 555 -43.10 7.71 -5.73
C ASP A 555 -42.44 8.67 -6.73
N GLU A 556 -43.07 9.80 -7.05
CA GLU A 556 -42.46 10.87 -7.86
C GLU A 556 -41.24 11.49 -7.17
N GLU A 557 -41.32 11.76 -5.87
CA GLU A 557 -40.20 12.29 -5.07
C GLU A 557 -39.09 11.24 -4.91
N LYS A 558 -39.43 9.95 -4.81
CA LYS A 558 -38.44 8.86 -4.82
C LYS A 558 -37.70 8.79 -6.15
N VAL A 559 -38.41 8.92 -7.27
CA VAL A 559 -37.78 8.96 -8.61
C VAL A 559 -36.82 10.14 -8.70
N HIS A 560 -37.23 11.33 -8.25
CA HIS A 560 -36.37 12.51 -8.26
C HIS A 560 -35.08 12.28 -7.46
N ALA A 561 -35.18 11.72 -6.25
CA ALA A 561 -34.02 11.41 -5.42
C ALA A 561 -33.01 10.48 -6.09
N ILE A 562 -33.47 9.54 -6.93
CA ILE A 562 -32.61 8.59 -7.64
C ILE A 562 -32.01 9.21 -8.91
N THR A 563 -32.73 10.10 -9.57
CA THR A 563 -32.22 10.78 -10.78
C THR A 563 -30.97 11.58 -10.49
N GLU A 564 -30.84 12.14 -9.28
CA GLU A 564 -29.69 12.95 -8.88
C GLU A 564 -28.56 12.14 -8.22
N HIS A 565 -28.54 10.81 -8.35
CA HIS A 565 -27.42 10.00 -7.86
C HIS A 565 -26.10 10.36 -8.53
N SER A 566 -25.01 10.39 -7.74
CA SER A 566 -23.66 10.76 -8.20
C SER A 566 -23.17 9.95 -9.40
N GLU A 567 -23.58 8.68 -9.52
CA GLU A 567 -23.23 7.76 -10.60
C GLU A 567 -23.76 8.29 -11.93
N ARG A 568 -24.99 8.78 -11.92
CA ARG A 568 -25.66 9.31 -13.11
C ARG A 568 -25.06 10.65 -13.54
N LEU A 569 -24.71 11.50 -12.57
CA LEU A 569 -23.98 12.75 -12.83
C LEU A 569 -22.61 12.46 -13.46
N ALA A 570 -21.87 11.50 -12.90
CA ALA A 570 -20.58 11.08 -13.44
C ALA A 570 -20.70 10.45 -14.85
N ILE A 571 -21.74 9.65 -15.11
CA ILE A 571 -22.03 9.12 -16.46
C ILE A 571 -22.33 10.27 -17.42
N ALA A 572 -23.21 11.20 -17.05
CA ALA A 572 -23.57 12.34 -17.90
C ALA A 572 -22.34 13.22 -18.21
N PHE A 573 -21.51 13.53 -17.22
CA PHE A 573 -20.25 14.23 -17.44
C PHE A 573 -19.31 13.42 -18.35
N GLY A 574 -19.16 12.12 -18.11
CA GLY A 574 -18.36 11.23 -18.96
C GLY A 574 -18.81 11.20 -20.41
N MET A 575 -20.12 11.26 -20.67
CA MET A 575 -20.69 11.35 -22.02
C MET A 575 -20.28 12.64 -22.74
N MET A 576 -20.05 13.72 -22.00
CA MET A 576 -19.66 15.02 -22.55
C MET A 576 -18.15 15.09 -22.87
N VAL A 577 -17.32 14.54 -21.99
CA VAL A 577 -15.87 14.81 -22.01
C VAL A 577 -15.00 13.63 -22.46
N VAL A 578 -15.51 12.40 -22.40
CA VAL A 578 -14.74 11.21 -22.80
C VAL A 578 -15.02 10.91 -24.26
N ASP A 579 -13.95 10.72 -25.05
CA ASP A 579 -14.03 10.31 -26.45
C ASP A 579 -14.91 9.08 -26.66
N ALA A 580 -15.64 9.05 -27.78
CA ALA A 580 -16.62 8.00 -28.07
C ALA A 580 -16.04 6.57 -28.04
N ASP A 581 -14.77 6.42 -28.47
CA ASP A 581 -14.07 5.13 -28.55
C ASP A 581 -13.49 4.67 -27.20
N LEU A 582 -13.50 5.53 -26.18
CA LEU A 582 -12.97 5.23 -24.87
C LEU A 582 -14.11 4.93 -23.87
N PRO A 583 -13.93 3.91 -23.01
CA PRO A 583 -14.90 3.60 -21.98
C PRO A 583 -14.90 4.68 -20.91
N ILE A 584 -16.09 5.05 -20.43
CA ILE A 584 -16.29 5.97 -19.31
C ILE A 584 -15.91 5.22 -18.03
N ARG A 585 -14.92 5.73 -17.28
CA ARG A 585 -14.42 5.10 -16.05
C ARG A 585 -14.89 5.87 -14.84
N ILE A 586 -15.56 5.18 -13.92
CA ILE A 586 -16.15 5.80 -12.73
C ILE A 586 -15.72 5.01 -11.50
N VAL A 587 -15.31 5.72 -10.45
CA VAL A 587 -15.02 5.14 -9.13
C VAL A 587 -16.08 5.62 -8.15
N LYS A 588 -16.78 4.68 -7.53
CA LYS A 588 -17.79 4.91 -6.50
C LYS A 588 -17.25 4.47 -5.14
N ASN A 589 -17.43 5.30 -4.12
CA ASN A 589 -17.01 4.97 -2.75
C ASN A 589 -17.90 3.95 -2.04
N LEU A 590 -19.17 3.87 -2.45
CA LEU A 590 -20.16 2.93 -1.93
C LEU A 590 -20.48 1.85 -2.96
N ARG A 591 -21.27 0.86 -2.56
CA ARG A 591 -21.87 -0.09 -3.50
C ARG A 591 -22.91 0.63 -4.38
N VAL A 592 -22.88 0.37 -5.68
CA VAL A 592 -23.84 0.92 -6.65
C VAL A 592 -25.24 0.40 -6.30
N CYS A 593 -26.28 1.22 -6.40
CA CYS A 593 -27.65 0.74 -6.16
C CYS A 593 -28.19 -0.04 -7.37
N GLY A 594 -29.19 -0.91 -7.14
CA GLY A 594 -29.76 -1.76 -8.20
C GLY A 594 -30.27 -0.96 -9.40
N ASP A 595 -30.92 0.16 -9.13
CA ASP A 595 -31.40 1.06 -10.18
C ASP A 595 -30.26 1.73 -10.97
N CYS A 596 -29.20 2.24 -10.33
CA CYS A 596 -28.06 2.83 -11.04
C CYS A 596 -27.29 1.78 -11.85
N HIS A 597 -27.28 0.52 -11.40
CA HIS A 597 -26.74 -0.61 -12.16
C HIS A 597 -27.57 -0.86 -13.44
N GLU A 598 -28.90 -0.90 -13.34
CA GLU A 598 -29.79 -1.04 -14.49
C GLU A 598 -29.73 0.17 -15.44
N PHE A 599 -29.71 1.38 -14.89
CA PHE A 599 -29.49 2.61 -15.65
C PHE A 599 -28.20 2.54 -16.45
N SER A 600 -27.09 2.09 -15.84
CA SER A 600 -25.80 1.95 -16.53
C SER A 600 -25.88 0.94 -17.68
N LYS A 601 -26.52 -0.23 -17.48
CA LYS A 601 -26.80 -1.19 -18.56
C LYS A 601 -27.56 -0.52 -19.71
N MET A 602 -28.66 0.16 -19.40
CA MET A 602 -29.50 0.82 -20.40
C MET A 602 -28.79 1.95 -21.14
N VAL A 603 -27.93 2.74 -20.47
CA VAL A 603 -27.07 3.73 -21.15
C VAL A 603 -26.19 3.05 -22.19
N THR A 604 -25.51 1.96 -21.82
CA THR A 604 -24.61 1.26 -22.78
C THR A 604 -25.38 0.65 -23.96
N LYS A 605 -26.63 0.21 -23.75
CA LYS A 605 -27.50 -0.32 -24.80
C LYS A 605 -27.99 0.76 -25.76
N VAL A 606 -28.43 1.91 -25.24
CA VAL A 606 -29.07 2.98 -26.03
C VAL A 606 -28.06 3.89 -26.73
N PHE A 607 -26.90 4.12 -26.09
CA PHE A 607 -25.87 5.04 -26.58
C PHE A 607 -24.64 4.33 -27.18
N GLY A 608 -24.53 3.01 -27.03
CA GLY A 608 -23.38 2.26 -27.57
C GLY A 608 -22.04 2.62 -26.89
N ARG A 609 -22.07 3.15 -25.67
CA ARG A 609 -20.88 3.54 -24.89
C ARG A 609 -20.56 2.46 -23.87
N GLU A 610 -19.29 2.10 -23.75
CA GLU A 610 -18.81 1.21 -22.68
C GLU A 610 -18.63 2.01 -21.38
N ILE A 611 -19.03 1.43 -20.25
CA ILE A 611 -18.85 2.02 -18.91
C ILE A 611 -18.11 1.00 -18.04
N VAL A 612 -17.03 1.42 -17.40
CA VAL A 612 -16.32 0.64 -16.39
C VAL A 612 -16.50 1.34 -15.05
N MET A 613 -17.28 0.73 -14.16
CA MET A 613 -17.57 1.28 -12.85
C MET A 613 -16.95 0.42 -11.76
N ARG A 614 -16.05 1.01 -10.97
CA ARG A 614 -15.55 0.42 -9.73
C ARG A 614 -16.49 0.83 -8.60
N ASP A 615 -17.08 -0.14 -7.91
CA ASP A 615 -17.75 0.10 -6.64
C ASP A 615 -16.85 -0.31 -5.46
N GLY A 616 -17.35 -0.17 -4.23
CA GLY A 616 -16.59 -0.54 -3.02
C GLY A 616 -16.16 -2.01 -2.94
N SER A 617 -16.59 -2.88 -3.86
CA SER A 617 -16.38 -4.33 -3.79
C SER A 617 -15.91 -5.00 -5.09
N ARG A 618 -16.21 -4.44 -6.27
CA ARG A 618 -15.87 -5.04 -7.57
C ARG A 618 -15.90 -4.01 -8.70
N PHE A 619 -15.48 -4.46 -9.88
CA PHE A 619 -15.75 -3.78 -11.14
C PHE A 619 -16.99 -4.33 -11.83
N HIS A 620 -17.73 -3.41 -12.43
CA HIS A 620 -18.82 -3.63 -13.34
C HIS A 620 -18.41 -3.13 -14.72
N HIS A 621 -18.28 -4.03 -15.68
CA HIS A 621 -18.04 -3.69 -17.08
C HIS A 621 -19.37 -3.74 -17.80
N PHE A 622 -19.94 -2.57 -18.07
CA PHE A 622 -21.20 -2.44 -18.78
C PHE A 622 -20.92 -2.30 -20.28
N LYS A 623 -21.56 -3.15 -21.07
CA LYS A 623 -21.46 -3.16 -22.52
C LYS A 623 -22.73 -3.74 -23.14
N GLU A 624 -23.30 -3.02 -24.11
CA GLU A 624 -24.45 -3.49 -24.91
C GLU A 624 -25.65 -3.95 -24.06
N GLY A 625 -25.89 -3.30 -22.91
CA GLY A 625 -26.98 -3.68 -22.00
C GLY A 625 -26.67 -4.80 -21.02
N ASN A 626 -25.45 -5.33 -21.03
CA ASN A 626 -25.00 -6.38 -20.11
C ASN A 626 -23.96 -5.84 -19.12
N CYS A 627 -23.81 -6.52 -17.99
CA CYS A 627 -22.75 -6.26 -17.02
C CYS A 627 -21.90 -7.53 -16.80
N SER A 628 -20.59 -7.36 -16.61
CA SER A 628 -19.67 -8.47 -16.27
C SER A 628 -20.01 -9.21 -14.97
N CYS A 629 -20.88 -8.67 -14.13
CA CYS A 629 -21.34 -9.34 -12.93
C CYS A 629 -22.44 -10.39 -13.19
N LEU A 630 -23.03 -10.43 -14.40
CA LEU A 630 -24.15 -11.31 -14.76
C LEU A 630 -25.36 -11.18 -13.81
N ASP A 631 -25.58 -9.98 -13.28
CA ASP A 631 -26.56 -9.67 -12.24
C ASP A 631 -26.37 -10.48 -10.92
N TYR A 632 -25.21 -11.12 -10.76
CA TYR A 632 -24.76 -11.82 -9.56
C TYR A 632 -23.72 -10.97 -8.82
N TRP A 633 -24.17 -9.97 -8.04
CA TRP A 633 -23.28 -9.04 -7.33
C TRP A 633 -23.76 -8.67 -5.94
#